data_AF-A0A0G0RDW7-F1
#
_entry.id   AF-A0A0G0RDW7-F1
#
_cell.length_a   1.000
_cell.length_b   1.000
_cell.length_c   1.000
_cell.angle_alpha   90.00
_cell.angle_beta   90.00
_cell.angle_gamma   90.00
#
_symmetry.space_group_name_H-M   'P 1'
#
loop_
_entity.id
_entity.type
_entity.pdbx_description
1 polymer ?
#
loop_
_entity_poly.entity_id
_entity_poly.type
_entity_poly.pdbx_seq_one_letter_code
_entity_poly.pdbx_strand_id
1 'polypeptide(L)'
;MAKFKRNEQVPQNENERVLSKEELDTKHQAALEANNIISWKSPVRVFKARSRQYFVKVGLYGLVFILAAIAFGEFLLVGVILAVIFLVYVLASIAPETIEHRITNMGVVSGGKAFLWDDLDSFWFEKKGEDRLLVVQTRLHFPSRLIIILTTVSERGLLDILEKHLHYHHGPVHTLFDKWALFLQERVNLE
;
A
#
# COMPACT_ATOMS: atom_id res chain seq x y z
N MET A 1 -46.96 -13.77 43.66
CA MET A 1 -46.32 -12.45 43.87
C MET A 1 -44.84 -12.57 43.53
N ALA A 2 -44.37 -11.85 42.50
CA ALA A 2 -43.00 -11.31 42.35
C ALA A 2 -42.86 -10.78 40.91
N LYS A 3 -43.13 -9.48 40.71
CA LYS A 3 -42.90 -8.80 39.43
C LYS A 3 -41.41 -8.46 39.33
N PHE A 4 -40.70 -9.09 38.41
CA PHE A 4 -39.34 -8.69 38.04
C PHE A 4 -39.41 -7.35 37.30
N LYS A 5 -39.01 -6.28 37.98
CA LYS A 5 -38.89 -4.93 37.44
C LYS A 5 -37.56 -4.87 36.67
N ARG A 6 -37.63 -4.94 35.34
CA ARG A 6 -36.48 -4.66 34.46
C ARG A 6 -36.19 -3.15 34.55
N ASN A 7 -35.20 -2.78 35.35
CA ASN A 7 -34.61 -1.46 35.31
C ASN A 7 -33.69 -1.41 34.07
N GLU A 8 -34.22 -0.97 32.93
CA GLU A 8 -33.41 -0.42 31.86
C GLU A 8 -32.96 0.97 32.27
N GLN A 9 -31.71 1.08 32.70
CA GLN A 9 -30.96 2.32 32.64
C GLN A 9 -29.72 2.04 31.81
N VAL A 10 -29.88 2.20 30.49
CA VAL A 10 -28.75 2.44 29.59
C VAL A 10 -28.37 3.91 29.82
N PRO A 11 -27.21 4.22 30.41
CA PRO A 11 -26.77 5.61 30.47
C PRO A 11 -26.47 6.09 29.04
N GLN A 12 -27.33 6.95 28.52
CA GLN A 12 -27.05 7.81 27.37
C GLN A 12 -25.91 8.74 27.78
N ASN A 13 -24.67 8.37 27.44
CA ASN A 13 -23.55 9.28 27.54
C ASN A 13 -23.55 10.13 26.26
N GLU A 14 -24.08 11.34 26.38
CA GLU A 14 -23.91 12.44 25.43
C GLU A 14 -22.41 12.72 25.27
N ASN A 15 -21.86 12.51 24.06
CA ASN A 15 -20.64 13.14 23.48
C ASN A 15 -19.91 12.29 22.43
N GLU A 16 -20.57 11.35 21.76
CA GLU A 16 -20.11 10.96 20.42
C GLU A 16 -20.56 12.05 19.43
N ARG A 17 -19.75 13.11 19.32
CA ARG A 17 -19.81 14.01 18.16
C ARG A 17 -19.38 13.20 16.94
N VAL A 18 -20.32 12.45 16.38
CA VAL A 18 -20.20 11.95 15.01
C VAL A 18 -20.16 13.20 14.14
N LEU A 19 -18.95 13.63 13.77
CA LEU A 19 -18.73 14.71 12.81
C LEU A 19 -19.66 14.44 11.61
N SER A 20 -20.51 15.40 11.26
CA SER A 20 -21.39 15.25 10.09
C SER A 20 -20.51 14.99 8.87
N LYS A 21 -20.97 14.18 7.91
CA LYS A 21 -20.20 13.87 6.69
C LYS A 21 -19.70 15.15 5.99
N GLU A 22 -20.49 16.21 6.06
CA GLU A 22 -20.16 17.54 5.53
C GLU A 22 -18.99 18.22 6.27
N GLU A 23 -18.86 18.03 7.59
CA GLU A 23 -17.74 18.56 8.39
C GLU A 23 -16.43 17.78 8.14
N LEU A 24 -16.53 16.48 7.85
CA LEU A 24 -15.39 15.66 7.43
C LEU A 24 -14.92 16.06 6.02
N ASP A 25 -15.85 16.24 5.09
CA ASP A 25 -15.55 16.63 3.71
C ASP A 25 -14.90 18.02 3.64
N THR A 26 -15.40 18.99 4.43
CA THR A 26 -14.79 20.32 4.53
C THR A 26 -13.39 20.28 5.13
N LYS A 27 -13.16 19.46 6.17
CA LYS A 27 -11.81 19.24 6.72
C LYS A 27 -10.86 18.61 5.69
N HIS A 28 -11.32 17.64 4.91
CA HIS A 28 -10.52 17.02 3.86
C HIS A 28 -10.15 18.03 2.75
N GLN A 29 -11.10 18.88 2.34
CA GLN A 29 -10.83 19.94 1.38
C GLN A 29 -9.84 20.97 1.93
N ALA A 30 -10.02 21.41 3.18
CA ALA A 30 -9.09 22.31 3.84
C ALA A 30 -7.68 21.70 3.98
N ALA A 31 -7.57 20.40 4.23
CA ALA A 31 -6.29 19.69 4.29
C ALA A 31 -5.57 19.62 2.93
N LEU A 32 -6.31 19.58 1.82
CA LEU A 32 -5.74 19.65 0.47
C LEU A 32 -5.18 21.04 0.14
N GLU A 33 -5.81 22.09 0.67
CA GLU A 33 -5.41 23.49 0.50
C GLU A 33 -4.38 23.96 1.53
N ALA A 34 -4.06 23.10 2.50
CA ALA A 34 -3.21 23.45 3.63
C ALA A 34 -1.76 23.71 3.20
N ASN A 35 -1.05 24.49 4.02
CA ASN A 35 0.33 24.90 3.71
C ASN A 35 1.25 23.68 3.60
N ASN A 36 1.92 23.56 2.45
CA ASN A 36 2.87 22.48 2.18
C ASN A 36 4.17 22.73 2.93
N ILE A 37 4.58 21.76 3.76
CA ILE A 37 5.87 21.77 4.46
C ILE A 37 6.94 21.16 3.54
N ILE A 38 6.63 20.00 2.95
CA ILE A 38 7.51 19.31 2.01
C ILE A 38 6.69 18.56 0.96
N SER A 39 7.18 18.54 -0.27
CA SER A 39 6.54 17.87 -1.41
C SER A 39 7.56 17.14 -2.27
N TRP A 40 7.24 15.92 -2.70
CA TRP A 40 8.07 15.16 -3.64
C TRP A 40 7.22 14.28 -4.54
N LYS A 41 7.83 13.78 -5.61
CA LYS A 41 7.18 12.87 -6.56
C LYS A 41 7.87 11.52 -6.50
N SER A 42 7.09 10.45 -6.40
CA SER A 42 7.61 9.10 -6.49
C SER A 42 6.60 8.14 -7.13
N PRO A 43 7.05 6.97 -7.62
CA PRO A 43 6.15 5.96 -8.17
C PRO A 43 5.15 5.47 -7.11
N VAL A 44 3.92 5.18 -7.51
CA VAL A 44 2.88 4.67 -6.60
C VAL A 44 3.25 3.33 -5.92
N ARG A 45 4.13 2.55 -6.55
CA ARG A 45 4.61 1.25 -6.04
C ARG A 45 6.07 1.05 -6.41
N VAL A 46 6.78 0.29 -5.58
CA VAL A 46 8.13 -0.18 -5.89
C VAL A 46 8.07 -0.92 -7.22
N PHE A 47 8.85 -0.44 -8.18
CA PHE A 47 8.82 -0.98 -9.54
C PHE A 47 10.20 -1.39 -9.99
N LYS A 48 10.38 -2.71 -10.03
CA LYS A 48 11.51 -3.31 -10.71
C LYS A 48 11.07 -3.62 -12.13
N ALA A 49 11.52 -2.81 -13.09
CA ALA A 49 11.29 -3.07 -14.51
C ALA A 49 11.71 -4.51 -14.84
N ARG A 50 10.86 -5.23 -15.58
CA ARG A 50 11.18 -6.60 -16.00
C ARG A 50 12.37 -6.53 -16.95
N SER A 51 13.43 -7.27 -16.63
CA SER A 51 14.64 -7.28 -17.45
C SER A 51 14.40 -7.98 -18.79
N ARG A 52 15.23 -7.70 -19.79
CA ARG A 52 15.19 -8.42 -21.09
C ARG A 52 15.22 -9.95 -20.90
N GLN A 53 15.95 -10.43 -19.89
CA GLN A 53 16.03 -11.85 -19.56
C GLN A 53 14.68 -12.45 -19.16
N TYR A 54 13.81 -11.68 -18.48
CA TYR A 54 12.46 -12.13 -18.14
C TYR A 54 11.65 -12.44 -19.41
N PHE A 55 11.63 -11.52 -20.37
CA PHE A 55 10.89 -11.71 -21.62
C PHE A 55 11.48 -12.83 -22.48
N VAL A 56 12.80 -13.00 -22.49
CA VAL A 56 13.45 -14.14 -23.15
C VAL A 56 13.00 -15.47 -22.54
N LYS A 57 12.94 -15.57 -21.20
CA LYS A 57 12.45 -16.78 -20.53
C LYS A 57 10.98 -17.06 -20.84
N VAL A 58 10.11 -16.04 -20.77
CA VAL A 58 8.68 -16.18 -21.11
C VAL A 58 8.52 -16.64 -22.56
N GLY A 59 9.27 -16.05 -23.50
CA GLY A 59 9.26 -16.46 -24.91
C GLY A 59 9.76 -17.89 -25.12
N LEU A 60 10.83 -18.29 -24.42
CA LEU A 60 11.38 -19.65 -24.49
C LEU A 60 10.37 -20.69 -23.99
N TYR A 61 9.78 -20.48 -22.80
CA TYR A 61 8.75 -21.37 -22.28
C TYR A 61 7.52 -21.40 -23.20
N GLY A 62 7.09 -20.24 -23.68
CA GLY A 62 6.00 -20.12 -24.64
C GLY A 62 6.25 -20.93 -25.91
N LEU A 63 7.45 -20.84 -26.49
CA LEU A 63 7.85 -21.61 -27.67
C LEU A 63 7.80 -23.12 -27.41
N VAL A 64 8.33 -23.58 -26.27
CA VAL A 64 8.28 -25.01 -25.90
C VAL A 64 6.84 -25.51 -25.81
N PHE A 65 5.95 -24.75 -25.17
CA PHE A 65 4.53 -25.13 -25.07
C PHE A 65 3.81 -25.10 -26.42
N ILE A 66 4.12 -24.14 -27.29
CA ILE A 66 3.56 -24.07 -28.65
C ILE A 66 3.99 -25.28 -29.47
N LEU A 67 5.29 -25.62 -29.45
CA LEU A 67 5.81 -26.79 -30.17
C LEU A 67 5.18 -28.09 -29.65
N ALA A 68 5.03 -28.22 -28.33
CA ALA A 68 4.34 -29.36 -27.72
C ALA A 68 2.88 -29.45 -28.16
N ALA A 69 2.13 -28.34 -28.14
CA ALA A 69 0.73 -28.30 -28.57
C ALA A 69 0.58 -28.72 -30.04
N ILE A 70 1.46 -28.25 -30.93
CA ILE A 70 1.47 -28.65 -32.33
C ILE A 70 1.78 -30.13 -32.49
N ALA A 71 2.74 -30.67 -31.72
CA ALA A 71 3.09 -32.08 -31.76
C ALA A 71 1.93 -33.00 -31.33
N PHE A 72 1.07 -32.53 -30.43
CA PHE A 72 -0.16 -33.24 -30.03
C PHE A 72 -1.36 -32.98 -30.97
N GLY A 73 -1.21 -32.14 -32.00
CA GLY A 73 -2.30 -31.78 -32.92
C GLY A 73 -3.32 -30.77 -32.35
N GLU A 74 -3.01 -30.15 -31.20
CA GLU A 74 -3.90 -29.26 -30.46
C GLU A 74 -3.73 -27.80 -30.90
N PHE A 75 -4.23 -27.46 -32.10
CA PHE A 75 -4.10 -26.10 -32.64
C PHE A 75 -4.88 -25.04 -31.86
N LEU A 76 -5.96 -25.42 -31.18
CA LEU A 76 -6.71 -24.49 -30.30
C LEU A 76 -5.83 -24.05 -29.13
N LEU A 77 -5.10 -24.99 -28.53
CA LEU A 77 -4.21 -24.72 -27.39
C LEU A 77 -3.12 -23.71 -27.74
N VAL A 78 -2.60 -23.73 -28.98
CA VAL A 78 -1.64 -22.72 -29.48
C VAL A 78 -2.21 -21.30 -29.36
N GLY A 79 -3.47 -21.10 -29.78
CA GLY A 79 -4.14 -19.80 -29.67
C GLY A 79 -4.27 -19.32 -28.22
N VAL A 80 -4.61 -20.23 -27.30
CA VAL A 80 -4.69 -19.93 -25.86
C VAL A 80 -3.32 -19.55 -25.29
N ILE A 81 -2.27 -20.29 -25.64
CA ILE A 81 -0.91 -19.99 -25.20
C ILE A 81 -0.48 -18.59 -25.69
N LEU A 82 -0.75 -18.26 -26.94
CA LEU A 82 -0.46 -16.93 -27.49
C LEU A 82 -1.23 -15.82 -26.75
N ALA A 83 -2.50 -16.03 -26.43
CA ALA A 83 -3.30 -15.07 -25.66
C ALA A 83 -2.72 -14.86 -24.23
N VAL A 84 -2.29 -15.93 -23.56
CA VAL A 84 -1.66 -15.84 -22.24
C VAL A 84 -0.32 -15.11 -22.31
N ILE A 85 0.53 -15.42 -23.29
CA ILE A 85 1.82 -14.73 -23.50
C ILE A 85 1.57 -13.23 -23.73
N PHE A 86 0.60 -12.90 -24.56
CA PHE A 86 0.21 -11.52 -24.83
C PHE A 86 -0.27 -10.81 -23.55
N LEU A 87 -1.14 -11.44 -22.76
CA LEU A 87 -1.61 -10.89 -21.49
C LEU A 87 -0.45 -10.63 -20.52
N VAL A 88 0.46 -11.60 -20.36
CA VAL A 88 1.66 -11.46 -19.52
C VAL A 88 2.53 -10.31 -20.01
N TYR A 89 2.71 -10.18 -21.32
CA TYR A 89 3.47 -9.09 -21.92
C TYR A 89 2.87 -7.71 -21.60
N VAL A 90 1.55 -7.55 -21.78
CA VAL A 90 0.85 -6.29 -21.45
C VAL A 90 1.00 -5.97 -19.96
N LEU A 91 0.69 -6.92 -19.08
CA LEU A 91 0.78 -6.72 -17.62
C LEU A 91 2.21 -6.40 -17.16
N ALA A 92 3.21 -6.99 -17.80
CA ALA A 92 4.62 -6.75 -17.49
C ALA A 92 5.15 -5.40 -17.99
N SER A 93 4.48 -4.78 -18.96
CA SER A 93 4.94 -3.55 -19.63
C SER A 93 4.38 -2.27 -19.01
N ILE A 94 3.42 -2.37 -18.09
CA ILE A 94 2.80 -1.21 -17.43
C ILE A 94 3.72 -0.70 -16.33
N ALA A 95 4.41 0.41 -16.64
CA ALA A 95 5.13 1.19 -15.64
C ALA A 95 4.15 1.82 -14.64
N PRO A 96 4.54 2.02 -13.37
CA PRO A 96 3.70 2.70 -12.40
C PRO A 96 3.65 4.18 -12.68
N GLU A 97 2.50 4.77 -12.43
CA GLU A 97 2.33 6.21 -12.46
C GLU A 97 3.15 6.87 -11.33
N THR A 98 3.68 8.05 -11.64
CA THR A 98 4.32 8.92 -10.65
C THR A 98 3.27 9.79 -10.00
N ILE A 99 3.18 9.72 -8.69
CA ILE A 99 2.25 10.50 -7.89
C ILE A 99 3.01 11.51 -7.03
N GLU A 100 2.34 12.60 -6.71
CA GLU A 100 2.87 13.62 -5.81
C GLU A 100 2.45 13.31 -4.37
N HIS A 101 3.43 13.43 -3.47
CA HIS A 101 3.28 13.31 -2.04
C HIS A 101 3.61 14.64 -1.40
N ARG A 102 2.77 15.07 -0.47
CA ARG A 102 2.98 16.31 0.29
C ARG A 102 2.72 16.05 1.76
N ILE A 103 3.58 16.59 2.62
CA ILE A 103 3.30 16.69 4.05
C ILE A 103 2.91 18.13 4.31
N THR A 104 1.75 18.28 4.91
CA THR A 104 1.12 19.54 5.25
C THR A 104 1.07 19.69 6.78
N ASN A 105 0.69 20.86 7.26
CA ASN A 105 0.41 21.06 8.69
C ASN A 105 -0.79 20.24 9.19
N MET A 106 -1.73 19.84 8.32
CA MET A 106 -2.94 19.11 8.69
C MET A 106 -2.83 17.59 8.52
N GLY A 107 -1.84 17.12 7.76
CA GLY A 107 -1.66 15.70 7.50
C GLY A 107 -0.77 15.39 6.30
N VAL A 108 -0.92 14.17 5.78
CA VAL A 108 -0.18 13.66 4.62
C VAL A 108 -1.11 13.59 3.42
N VAL A 109 -0.75 14.25 2.33
CA VAL A 109 -1.47 14.19 1.05
C VAL A 109 -0.70 13.28 0.10
N SER A 110 -1.37 12.28 -0.46
CA SER A 110 -0.77 11.30 -1.36
C SER A 110 -1.75 10.96 -2.49
N GLY A 111 -1.32 11.14 -3.74
CA GLY A 111 -2.13 10.76 -4.91
C GLY A 111 -3.51 11.42 -4.97
N GLY A 112 -3.61 12.67 -4.51
CA GLY A 112 -4.86 13.45 -4.49
C GLY A 112 -5.79 13.17 -3.31
N LYS A 113 -5.39 12.35 -2.34
CA LYS A 113 -6.13 12.12 -1.09
C LYS A 113 -5.37 12.71 0.10
N ALA A 114 -6.07 13.44 0.95
CA ALA A 114 -5.56 13.94 2.22
C ALA A 114 -5.85 12.92 3.34
N PHE A 115 -4.83 12.60 4.12
CA PHE A 115 -4.90 11.79 5.34
C PHE A 115 -4.56 12.70 6.50
N LEU A 116 -5.51 12.95 7.39
CA LEU A 116 -5.32 13.87 8.52
C LEU A 116 -4.45 13.21 9.59
N TRP A 117 -3.75 14.01 10.40
CA TRP A 117 -2.95 13.46 11.51
C TRP A 117 -3.77 12.58 12.45
N ASP A 118 -5.04 12.91 12.69
CA ASP A 118 -5.95 12.14 13.54
C ASP A 118 -6.24 10.72 12.99
N ASP A 119 -6.12 10.54 11.68
CA ASP A 119 -6.32 9.25 10.98
C ASP A 119 -5.04 8.41 10.89
N LEU A 120 -3.91 8.99 11.27
CA LEU A 120 -2.59 8.37 11.21
C LEU A 120 -2.19 7.95 12.64
N ASP A 121 -1.54 6.80 12.76
CA ASP A 121 -1.20 6.21 14.06
C ASP A 121 0.30 6.29 14.35
N SER A 122 1.08 5.67 13.47
CA SER A 122 2.51 5.49 13.66
C SER A 122 3.22 5.34 12.31
N PHE A 123 4.54 5.46 12.30
CA PHE A 123 5.33 5.33 11.08
C PHE A 123 6.66 4.63 11.31
N TRP A 124 7.19 4.03 10.25
CA TRP A 124 8.55 3.49 10.20
C TRP A 124 9.15 3.65 8.80
N PHE A 125 10.47 3.51 8.74
CA PHE A 125 11.19 3.45 7.47
C PHE A 125 11.55 2.00 7.15
N GLU A 126 11.39 1.61 5.89
CA GLU A 126 11.72 0.29 5.39
C GLU A 126 12.57 0.42 4.12
N LYS A 127 13.55 -0.47 3.95
CA LYS A 127 14.39 -0.51 2.74
C LYS A 127 14.08 -1.77 1.95
N LYS A 128 13.61 -1.62 0.70
CA LYS A 128 13.29 -2.73 -0.19
C LYS A 128 14.17 -2.67 -1.44
N GLY A 129 15.27 -3.44 -1.43
CA GLY A 129 16.30 -3.32 -2.47
C GLY A 129 17.06 -2.00 -2.33
N GLU A 130 17.08 -1.21 -3.39
CA GLU A 130 17.67 0.15 -3.38
C GLU A 130 16.66 1.23 -2.96
N ASP A 131 15.37 0.93 -2.99
CA ASP A 131 14.31 1.89 -2.69
C ASP A 131 14.09 2.02 -1.18
N ARG A 132 13.93 3.26 -0.72
CA ARG A 132 13.57 3.61 0.66
C ARG A 132 12.08 3.92 0.73
N LEU A 133 11.42 3.38 1.75
CA LEU A 133 9.99 3.47 1.94
C LEU A 133 9.68 4.10 3.29
N LEU A 134 8.72 5.01 3.30
CA LEU A 134 8.06 5.51 4.50
C LEU A 134 6.73 4.78 4.56
N VAL A 135 6.54 4.02 5.62
CA VAL A 135 5.28 3.34 5.87
C VAL A 135 4.61 4.03 7.04
N VAL A 136 3.40 4.54 6.80
CA VAL A 136 2.57 5.18 7.82
C VAL A 136 1.36 4.30 8.05
N GLN A 137 1.17 3.84 9.29
CA GLN A 137 0.00 3.10 9.71
C GLN A 137 -1.15 4.07 9.91
N THR A 138 -2.32 3.71 9.40
CA THR A 138 -3.54 4.49 9.55
C THR A 138 -4.48 3.78 10.52
N ARG A 139 -5.40 4.56 11.12
CA ARG A 139 -6.53 4.05 11.89
C ARG A 139 -7.78 3.83 11.04
N LEU A 140 -7.66 4.05 9.73
CA LEU A 140 -8.74 3.91 8.75
C LEU A 140 -8.99 2.43 8.42
N HIS A 141 -10.24 2.11 8.10
CA HIS A 141 -10.62 0.79 7.60
C HIS A 141 -9.92 0.46 6.27
N PHE A 142 -9.70 1.46 5.42
CA PHE A 142 -8.96 1.33 4.18
C PHE A 142 -8.44 2.70 3.69
N PRO A 143 -7.17 2.83 3.26
CA PRO A 143 -6.07 1.85 3.39
C PRO A 143 -5.57 1.79 4.84
N SER A 144 -5.19 0.61 5.34
CA SER A 144 -4.64 0.42 6.70
C SER A 144 -3.17 0.86 6.86
N ARG A 145 -2.45 0.94 5.74
CA ARG A 145 -1.07 1.42 5.67
C ARG A 145 -0.88 2.24 4.40
N LEU A 146 -0.27 3.41 4.56
CA LEU A 146 0.16 4.27 3.49
C LEU A 146 1.65 4.02 3.26
N ILE A 147 2.02 3.51 2.08
CA ILE A 147 3.40 3.26 1.70
C ILE A 147 3.81 4.34 0.71
N ILE A 148 4.86 5.10 1.04
CA ILE A 148 5.37 6.20 0.24
C ILE A 148 6.83 5.94 -0.08
N ILE A 149 7.21 6.04 -1.35
CA ILE A 149 8.60 5.87 -1.78
C ILE A 149 9.34 7.19 -1.59
N LEU A 150 10.50 7.15 -0.93
CA LEU A 150 11.40 8.29 -0.79
C LEU A 150 12.42 8.24 -1.93
N THR A 151 12.24 9.10 -2.92
CA THR A 151 13.15 9.24 -4.06
C THR A 151 14.17 10.36 -3.82
N THR A 152 13.70 11.56 -3.51
CA THR A 152 14.53 12.78 -3.45
C THR A 152 14.65 13.37 -2.04
N VAL A 153 13.83 12.91 -1.09
CA VAL A 153 13.73 13.49 0.25
C VAL A 153 14.57 12.70 1.25
N SER A 154 15.21 13.40 2.18
CA SER A 154 16.00 12.78 3.24
C SER A 154 15.12 12.22 4.35
N GLU A 155 15.43 11.00 4.80
CA GLU A 155 14.73 10.33 5.91
C GLU A 155 14.80 11.17 7.19
N ARG A 156 15.94 11.80 7.47
CA ARG A 156 16.13 12.63 8.67
C ARG A 156 15.19 13.84 8.70
N GLY A 157 15.04 14.55 7.59
CA GLY A 157 14.12 15.69 7.53
C GLY A 157 12.67 15.26 7.69
N LEU A 158 12.30 14.09 7.15
CA LEU A 158 10.98 13.50 7.34
C LEU A 158 10.75 13.04 8.78
N LEU A 159 11.75 12.44 9.42
CA LEU A 159 11.70 11.99 10.81
C LEU A 159 11.42 13.18 11.74
N ASP A 160 12.16 14.29 11.61
CA ASP A 160 11.98 15.48 12.44
C ASP A 160 10.59 16.12 12.30
N ILE A 161 9.95 15.98 11.13
CA ILE A 161 8.59 16.50 10.88
C ILE A 161 7.55 15.52 11.42
N LEU A 162 7.67 14.24 11.09
CA LEU A 162 6.67 13.21 11.41
C LEU A 162 6.65 12.88 12.90
N GLU A 163 7.79 12.87 13.59
CA GLU A 163 7.88 12.55 15.01
C GLU A 163 7.13 13.57 15.90
N LYS A 164 6.94 14.80 15.41
CA LYS A 164 6.13 15.82 16.10
C LYS A 164 4.64 15.49 16.13
N HIS A 165 4.18 14.64 15.21
CA HIS A 165 2.77 14.32 15.00
C HIS A 165 2.45 12.83 15.20
N LEU A 166 3.41 11.94 15.00
CA LEU A 166 3.22 10.48 14.96
C LEU A 166 4.33 9.75 15.73
N HIS A 167 4.01 8.57 16.24
CA HIS A 167 4.98 7.71 16.92
C HIS A 167 5.87 6.97 15.91
N TYR A 168 7.18 7.03 16.12
CA TYR A 168 8.17 6.31 15.32
C TYR A 168 8.38 4.87 15.82
N HIS A 169 8.37 3.90 14.90
CA HIS A 169 8.77 2.51 15.14
C HIS A 169 10.03 2.16 14.34
N HIS A 170 10.89 1.32 14.92
CA HIS A 170 12.10 0.82 14.26
C HIS A 170 11.84 -0.22 13.15
N GLY A 171 10.61 -0.74 13.03
CA GLY A 171 10.22 -1.73 12.03
C GLY A 171 8.74 -2.07 12.08
N PRO A 172 8.25 -2.89 11.14
CA PRO A 172 6.84 -3.28 11.11
C PRO A 172 6.49 -4.02 12.40
N VAL A 173 5.32 -3.71 12.96
CA VAL A 173 4.78 -4.46 14.11
C VAL A 173 4.50 -5.88 13.64
N HIS A 174 5.43 -6.80 13.93
CA HIS A 174 5.29 -8.20 13.55
C HIS A 174 4.10 -8.81 14.29
N THR A 175 3.10 -9.22 13.53
CA THR A 175 2.02 -10.05 14.07
C THR A 175 2.56 -11.45 14.36
N LEU A 176 1.86 -12.20 15.21
CA LEU A 176 2.23 -13.60 15.47
C LEU A 176 2.29 -14.41 14.17
N PHE A 177 1.37 -14.15 13.23
CA PHE A 177 1.36 -14.77 11.92
C PHE A 177 2.63 -14.47 11.10
N ASP A 178 3.17 -13.25 11.18
CA ASP A 178 4.41 -12.90 10.48
C ASP A 178 5.60 -13.74 10.95
N LYS A 179 5.65 -14.13 12.24
CA LYS A 179 6.70 -15.04 12.76
C LYS A 179 6.61 -16.43 12.16
N TRP A 180 5.39 -16.93 11.95
CA TRP A 180 5.16 -18.22 11.29
C TRP A 180 5.54 -18.16 9.81
N ALA A 181 5.21 -17.06 9.13
CA ALA A 181 5.59 -16.86 7.73
C ALA A 181 7.11 -16.77 7.55
N LEU A 182 7.81 -16.03 8.43
CA LEU A 182 9.27 -15.93 8.42
C LEU A 182 9.94 -17.29 8.66
N PHE A 183 9.42 -18.06 9.62
CA PHE A 183 9.90 -19.42 9.88
C PHE A 183 9.75 -20.33 8.65
N LEU A 184 8.62 -20.22 7.95
CA LEU A 184 8.38 -21.00 6.73
C LEU A 184 9.31 -20.57 5.59
N GLN A 185 9.53 -19.27 5.45
CA GLN A 185 10.42 -18.70 4.43
C GLN A 185 11.87 -19.12 4.64
N GLU A 186 12.34 -19.18 5.89
CA GLU A 186 13.70 -19.65 6.22
C GLU A 186 13.89 -21.15 5.88
N ARG A 187 12.81 -21.94 5.97
CA ARG A 187 12.83 -23.37 5.64
C ARG A 187 12.73 -23.66 4.14
N VAL A 188 12.12 -22.74 3.39
CA VAL A 188 11.94 -22.85 1.95
C VAL A 188 12.79 -21.75 1.31
N ASN A 189 14.10 -21.99 1.20
CA ASN A 189 15.04 -21.10 0.51
C ASN A 189 14.55 -20.86 -0.93
N LEU A 190 13.84 -19.76 -1.13
CA LEU A 190 13.47 -19.23 -2.44
C LEU A 190 14.44 -18.09 -2.77
N GLU A 191 15.70 -18.47 -2.99
CA GLU A 191 16.63 -17.67 -3.78
C GLU A 191 16.52 -18.04 -5.26
#